data_AF-A0A7D8UZ78-F1
#
_entry.id   AF-A0A7D8UZ78-F1
#
_cell.length_a   1.000
_cell.length_b   1.000
_cell.length_c   1.000
_cell.angle_alpha   90.00
_cell.angle_beta   90.00
_cell.angle_gamma   90.00
#
_symmetry.space_group_name_H-M   'P 1'
#
loop_
_entity.id
_entity.type
_entity.pdbx_description
1 polymer ?
#
loop_
_entity_poly.entity_id
_entity_poly.type
_entity_poly.pdbx_seq_one_letter_code
_entity_poly.pdbx_strand_id
1 'polypeptide(L)'
;MIFFAVALFTCVAVLVLTDKRAPATSGPHAYAPPQATQARVMRKQLSFEKKGKQAPLVAPNPRTLRPNPHPLPVSHELLALTWFVQESAYNKLPSNLDPAFPLDAATIIGPVAARKLGNTDSEGEATWLSSLKEEFDNDVIVWFAGSAPPYYALEGIQNRHGHGKRVKMVSTSNRPDAHVVRGILSRLGYDLDRAPVLIIAGEALEASAERMAELRESGELGEKLAAIGWVGAGVPPKQ
;
A
#
# COMPACT_ATOMS: atom_id res chain seq x y z
N MET A 1 -35.18 -4.50 49.61
CA MET A 1 -34.71 -3.39 50.46
C MET A 1 -34.06 -2.37 49.54
N ILE A 2 -34.34 -1.07 49.69
CA ILE A 2 -34.05 0.00 48.71
C ILE A 2 -33.39 1.18 49.44
N PHE A 3 -32.17 1.57 49.02
CA PHE A 3 -31.32 2.69 49.51
C PHE A 3 -30.11 2.82 48.54
N PHE A 4 -29.47 3.95 48.20
CA PHE A 4 -29.79 5.40 48.14
C PHE A 4 -29.86 5.80 46.63
N ALA A 5 -30.33 6.94 46.11
CA ALA A 5 -30.41 8.36 46.49
C ALA A 5 -29.13 9.21 46.28
N VAL A 6 -29.33 10.49 45.88
CA VAL A 6 -28.34 11.55 45.50
C VAL A 6 -27.74 11.37 44.08
N ALA A 7 -28.01 12.16 43.02
CA ALA A 7 -28.34 13.59 42.78
C ALA A 7 -27.14 14.54 42.59
N LEU A 8 -27.35 15.64 41.83
CA LEU A 8 -26.41 16.74 41.47
C LEU A 8 -25.44 16.42 40.29
N PHE A 9 -25.09 17.35 39.37
CA PHE A 9 -25.60 18.70 39.08
C PHE A 9 -25.34 19.07 37.59
N THR A 10 -26.17 19.92 37.01
CA THR A 10 -25.97 20.53 35.68
C THR A 10 -24.94 21.66 35.72
N CYS A 11 -24.15 21.85 34.66
CA CYS A 11 -23.56 23.16 34.37
C CYS A 11 -23.32 23.38 32.86
N VAL A 12 -24.20 24.16 32.24
CA VAL A 12 -23.97 24.82 30.95
C VAL A 12 -23.33 26.17 31.24
N ALA A 13 -22.24 26.51 30.55
CA ALA A 13 -21.62 27.84 30.62
C ALA A 13 -21.36 28.39 29.22
N VAL A 14 -22.40 28.97 28.62
CA VAL A 14 -22.25 29.93 27.52
C VAL A 14 -21.84 31.26 28.13
N LEU A 15 -20.79 31.90 27.61
CA LEU A 15 -20.44 33.27 28.01
C LEU A 15 -20.11 34.13 26.78
N VAL A 16 -21.09 34.95 26.42
CA VAL A 16 -21.01 35.99 25.38
C VAL A 16 -21.21 37.33 26.06
N LEU A 17 -20.18 38.19 26.04
CA LEU A 17 -20.19 39.62 26.36
C LEU A 17 -18.99 40.21 25.58
N THR A 18 -19.08 40.93 24.45
CA THR A 18 -19.78 42.19 24.09
C THR A 18 -19.31 43.45 24.83
N ASP A 19 -18.42 44.24 24.21
CA ASP A 19 -18.60 45.69 24.01
C ASP A 19 -17.62 46.19 22.93
N LYS A 20 -18.07 46.62 21.73
CA LYS A 20 -18.38 48.00 21.31
C LYS A 20 -17.23 49.03 21.41
N ARG A 21 -16.65 49.37 20.24
CA ARG A 21 -16.82 50.69 19.59
C ARG A 21 -16.17 50.73 18.19
N ALA A 22 -16.84 51.44 17.28
CA ALA A 22 -16.35 51.91 15.97
C ALA A 22 -16.55 53.46 15.95
N PRO A 23 -16.35 54.22 14.84
CA PRO A 23 -15.72 53.92 13.53
C PRO A 23 -14.68 55.00 13.10
N ALA A 24 -14.17 54.92 11.85
CA ALA A 24 -14.15 56.02 10.84
C ALA A 24 -12.89 56.14 9.92
N THR A 25 -13.12 55.89 8.62
CA THR A 25 -12.61 56.61 7.41
C THR A 25 -11.13 57.02 7.24
N SER A 26 -10.46 56.40 6.26
CA SER A 26 -9.93 57.00 5.00
C SER A 26 -9.11 55.91 4.27
N GLY A 27 -9.38 55.55 3.02
CA GLY A 27 -8.99 56.26 1.79
C GLY A 27 -8.30 55.23 0.86
N PRO A 28 -8.47 55.27 -0.48
CA PRO A 28 -8.12 54.12 -1.33
C PRO A 28 -6.65 54.14 -1.78
N HIS A 29 -5.85 53.19 -1.32
CA HIS A 29 -4.59 52.84 -1.99
C HIS A 29 -4.75 51.53 -2.76
N ALA A 30 -4.96 51.69 -4.08
CA ALA A 30 -4.87 50.60 -5.03
C ALA A 30 -3.45 50.02 -5.01
N TYR A 31 -3.31 48.80 -4.48
CA TYR A 31 -2.04 48.07 -4.55
C TYR A 31 -1.88 47.51 -5.97
N ALA A 32 -1.31 48.31 -6.86
CA ALA A 32 -0.85 47.85 -8.15
C ALA A 32 0.41 46.97 -7.92
N PRO A 33 0.43 45.70 -8.36
CA PRO A 33 1.65 44.89 -8.27
C PRO A 33 2.75 45.53 -9.13
N PRO A 34 4.02 45.54 -8.68
CA PRO A 34 5.10 46.13 -9.45
C PRO A 34 5.26 45.39 -10.77
N GLN A 35 5.12 46.11 -11.88
CA GLN A 35 5.39 45.56 -13.20
C GLN A 35 6.85 45.12 -13.26
N ALA A 36 7.08 43.86 -13.66
CA ALA A 36 8.42 43.34 -13.85
C ALA A 36 9.12 44.13 -14.97
N THR A 37 10.01 45.04 -14.59
CA THR A 37 10.92 45.73 -15.52
C THR A 37 11.70 44.66 -16.28
N GLN A 38 11.48 44.61 -17.60
CA GLN A 38 12.15 43.65 -18.46
C GLN A 38 13.67 43.78 -18.30
N ALA A 39 14.30 42.73 -17.77
CA ALA A 39 15.75 42.68 -17.66
C ALA A 39 16.35 42.74 -19.06
N ARG A 40 16.88 43.92 -19.42
CA ARG A 40 17.54 44.17 -20.70
C ARG A 40 18.85 43.40 -20.72
N VAL A 41 18.79 42.12 -21.14
CA VAL A 41 19.95 41.24 -21.23
C VAL A 41 20.98 41.88 -22.17
N MET A 42 22.07 42.38 -21.59
CA MET A 42 23.19 42.89 -22.37
C MET A 42 23.81 41.75 -23.18
N ARG A 43 23.62 41.80 -24.49
CA ARG A 43 24.15 40.84 -25.46
C ARG A 43 25.66 41.03 -25.60
N LYS A 44 26.43 40.53 -24.63
CA LYS A 44 27.89 40.48 -24.69
C LYS A 44 28.30 39.57 -25.85
N GLN A 45 28.78 40.14 -26.96
CA GLN A 45 29.40 39.36 -28.03
C GLN A 45 30.70 38.76 -27.49
N LEU A 46 30.69 37.46 -27.22
CA LEU A 46 31.90 36.67 -27.05
C LEU A 46 32.16 35.94 -28.36
N SER A 47 33.20 36.40 -29.06
CA SER A 47 33.71 35.76 -30.28
C SER A 47 34.31 34.41 -29.91
N PHE A 48 33.59 33.32 -30.19
CA PHE A 48 34.15 31.97 -30.11
C PHE A 48 34.29 31.39 -31.51
N GLU A 49 35.55 31.29 -31.96
CA GLU A 49 35.86 30.54 -33.17
C GLU A 49 35.74 29.03 -32.93
N LYS A 50 34.79 28.43 -33.68
CA LYS A 50 34.98 27.21 -34.49
C LYS A 50 35.13 25.85 -33.78
N LYS A 51 34.34 24.90 -34.31
CA LYS A 51 34.42 23.43 -34.16
C LYS A 51 34.02 22.81 -32.80
N GLY A 52 32.71 22.83 -32.57
CA GLY A 52 32.00 21.73 -31.92
C GLY A 52 30.55 21.71 -32.39
N LYS A 53 30.10 20.65 -33.08
CA LYS A 53 28.67 20.50 -33.38
C LYS A 53 27.96 20.11 -32.08
N GLN A 54 27.60 21.09 -31.26
CA GLN A 54 26.59 20.88 -30.24
C GLN A 54 25.28 20.56 -30.95
N ALA A 55 24.91 19.28 -30.94
CA ALA A 55 23.54 18.91 -31.24
C ALA A 55 22.64 19.67 -30.26
N PRO A 56 21.48 20.19 -30.71
CA PRO A 56 20.53 20.78 -29.77
C PRO A 56 20.21 19.75 -28.68
N LEU A 57 20.17 20.19 -27.42
CA LEU A 57 19.64 19.43 -26.29
C LEU A 57 18.12 19.28 -26.47
N VAL A 58 17.73 18.48 -27.46
CA VAL A 58 16.36 18.03 -27.65
C VAL A 58 16.02 17.22 -26.41
N ALA A 59 15.05 17.71 -25.63
CA ALA A 59 14.56 16.97 -24.47
C ALA A 59 14.21 15.54 -24.93
N PRO A 60 14.76 14.49 -24.29
CA PRO A 60 14.56 13.12 -24.74
C PRO A 60 13.06 12.84 -24.83
N ASN A 61 12.64 12.22 -25.93
CA ASN A 61 11.23 12.01 -26.25
C ASN A 61 10.53 11.40 -25.02
N PRO A 62 9.43 11.97 -24.51
CA PRO A 62 8.77 11.44 -23.32
C PRO A 62 8.31 9.97 -23.48
N ARG A 63 8.21 9.46 -24.72
CA ARG A 63 8.03 8.02 -24.98
C ARG A 63 9.27 7.17 -24.67
N THR A 64 10.49 7.64 -24.93
CA THR A 64 11.73 6.92 -24.55
C THR A 64 12.05 7.01 -23.05
N LEU A 65 11.24 7.78 -22.30
CA LEU A 65 11.29 7.83 -20.83
C LEU A 65 10.18 6.98 -20.17
N ARG A 66 9.28 6.35 -20.92
CA ARG A 66 8.39 5.33 -20.34
C ARG A 66 9.21 4.05 -20.14
N PRO A 67 9.12 3.37 -18.97
CA PRO A 67 9.56 1.99 -18.88
C PRO A 67 8.88 1.16 -19.97
N ASN A 68 9.58 0.15 -20.48
CA ASN A 68 8.89 -0.91 -21.22
C ASN A 68 7.90 -1.60 -20.26
N PRO A 69 6.72 -2.03 -20.73
CA PRO A 69 5.80 -2.80 -19.90
C PRO A 69 6.50 -4.03 -19.34
N HIS A 70 6.44 -4.23 -18.03
CA HIS A 70 7.10 -5.34 -17.33
C HIS A 70 6.06 -6.06 -16.45
N PRO A 71 5.15 -6.84 -17.07
CA PRO A 71 4.04 -7.49 -16.37
C PRO A 71 4.56 -8.57 -15.43
N LEU A 72 4.06 -8.58 -14.19
CA LEU A 72 4.46 -9.56 -13.19
C LEU A 72 3.93 -10.96 -13.52
N PRO A 73 4.71 -12.03 -13.22
CA PRO A 73 4.21 -13.38 -13.32
C PRO A 73 3.15 -13.64 -12.24
N VAL A 74 2.11 -14.39 -12.61
CA VAL A 74 0.95 -14.74 -11.76
C VAL A 74 1.36 -15.28 -10.38
N SER A 75 2.45 -16.03 -10.31
CA SER A 75 3.00 -16.61 -9.08
C SER A 75 3.51 -15.59 -8.06
N HIS A 76 3.94 -14.39 -8.49
CA HIS A 76 4.51 -13.36 -7.62
C HIS A 76 3.64 -12.10 -7.54
N GLU A 77 2.62 -11.97 -8.39
CA GLU A 77 1.76 -10.79 -8.45
C GLU A 77 1.07 -10.46 -7.11
N LEU A 78 0.51 -11.48 -6.44
CA LEU A 78 -0.10 -11.31 -5.11
C LEU A 78 0.92 -10.90 -4.05
N LEU A 79 2.12 -11.45 -4.10
CA LEU A 79 3.20 -11.14 -3.15
C LEU A 79 3.71 -9.72 -3.36
N ALA A 80 3.90 -9.29 -4.61
CA ALA A 80 4.30 -7.93 -4.95
C ALA A 80 3.24 -6.89 -4.57
N LEU A 81 1.96 -7.21 -4.78
CA LEU A 81 0.84 -6.38 -4.28
C LEU A 81 0.83 -6.30 -2.75
N THR A 82 1.07 -7.42 -2.07
CA THR A 82 1.12 -7.49 -0.60
C THR A 82 2.29 -6.70 -0.04
N TRP A 83 3.48 -6.83 -0.62
CA TRP A 83 4.67 -6.03 -0.32
C TRP A 83 4.39 -4.54 -0.45
N PHE A 84 3.89 -4.12 -1.62
CA PHE A 84 3.57 -2.72 -1.91
C PHE A 84 2.57 -2.12 -0.90
N VAL A 85 1.53 -2.86 -0.53
CA VAL A 85 0.52 -2.39 0.42
C VAL A 85 1.04 -2.37 1.87
N GLN A 86 2.00 -3.23 2.22
CA GLN A 86 2.58 -3.28 3.57
C GLN A 86 3.71 -2.27 3.79
N GLU A 87 4.51 -1.96 2.76
CA GLU A 87 5.62 -1.01 2.81
C GLU A 87 5.18 0.39 3.28
N SER A 88 3.96 0.82 2.92
CA SER A 88 3.40 2.09 3.39
C SER A 88 1.88 2.13 3.32
N ALA A 89 1.25 2.63 4.39
CA ALA A 89 -0.19 2.90 4.43
C ALA A 89 -0.66 3.95 3.39
N TYR A 90 0.26 4.70 2.79
CA TYR A 90 -0.02 5.66 1.72
C TYR A 90 0.08 5.06 0.31
N ASN A 91 0.67 3.87 0.15
CA ASN A 91 0.81 3.21 -1.14
C ASN A 91 -0.58 2.80 -1.66
N LYS A 92 -0.89 3.27 -2.87
CA LYS A 92 -2.18 3.13 -3.55
C LYS A 92 -1.92 2.85 -5.02
N LEU A 93 -2.64 1.89 -5.59
CA LEU A 93 -2.62 1.65 -7.02
C LEU A 93 -3.25 2.85 -7.77
N PRO A 94 -2.78 3.17 -9.00
CA PRO A 94 -3.41 4.19 -9.83
C PRO A 94 -4.87 3.83 -10.13
N SER A 95 -5.80 4.79 -10.00
CA SER A 95 -7.23 4.56 -10.28
C SER A 95 -7.56 4.31 -11.75
N ASN A 96 -6.58 4.52 -12.64
CA ASN A 96 -6.67 4.21 -14.07
C ASN A 96 -6.01 2.86 -14.44
N LEU A 97 -5.59 2.06 -13.45
CA LEU A 97 -5.06 0.72 -13.68
C LEU A 97 -6.22 -0.26 -13.91
N ASP A 98 -6.16 -0.99 -15.01
CA ASP A 98 -7.17 -2.00 -15.34
C ASP A 98 -6.83 -3.33 -14.65
N PRO A 99 -7.67 -3.82 -13.70
CA PRO A 99 -7.41 -5.06 -12.98
C PRO A 99 -7.50 -6.32 -13.85
N ALA A 100 -8.06 -6.23 -15.06
CA ALA A 100 -8.15 -7.37 -15.99
C ALA A 100 -6.79 -7.81 -16.55
N PHE A 101 -5.76 -6.97 -16.45
CA PHE A 101 -4.41 -7.26 -16.91
C PHE A 101 -3.44 -7.52 -15.74
N PRO A 102 -2.32 -8.23 -15.96
CA PRO A 102 -1.26 -8.38 -14.97
C PRO A 102 -0.67 -7.03 -14.57
N LEU A 103 -0.38 -6.88 -13.28
CA LEU A 103 0.23 -5.71 -12.67
C LEU A 103 1.65 -5.52 -13.18
N ASP A 104 1.96 -4.32 -13.66
CA ASP A 104 3.32 -3.97 -14.10
C ASP A 104 4.23 -3.69 -12.91
N ALA A 105 5.44 -4.26 -12.89
CA ALA A 105 6.44 -4.01 -11.85
C ALA A 105 6.75 -2.50 -11.69
N ALA A 106 6.67 -1.71 -12.77
CA ALA A 106 6.83 -0.25 -12.72
C ALA A 106 5.75 0.46 -11.88
N THR A 107 4.61 -0.20 -11.61
CA THR A 107 3.57 0.28 -10.68
C THR A 107 3.95 0.04 -9.22
N ILE A 108 4.71 -1.03 -8.94
CA ILE A 108 5.05 -1.49 -7.60
C ILE A 108 6.35 -0.88 -7.09
N ILE A 109 7.45 -1.08 -7.81
CA ILE A 109 8.79 -0.56 -7.44
C ILE A 109 9.12 0.79 -8.10
N GLY A 110 8.20 1.31 -8.92
CA GLY A 110 8.36 2.56 -9.64
C GLY A 110 9.19 2.45 -10.93
N PRO A 111 9.10 3.45 -11.82
CA PRO A 111 9.64 3.40 -13.18
C PRO A 111 11.18 3.39 -13.24
N VAL A 112 11.87 3.81 -12.18
CA VAL A 112 13.34 3.83 -12.12
C VAL A 112 13.89 2.47 -11.70
N ALA A 113 13.24 1.78 -10.75
CA ALA A 113 13.67 0.46 -10.31
C ALA A 113 13.29 -0.62 -11.34
N ALA A 114 12.10 -0.56 -11.95
CA ALA A 114 11.70 -1.49 -13.00
C ALA A 114 12.68 -1.51 -14.20
N ARG A 115 13.23 -0.35 -14.61
CA ARG A 115 14.29 -0.30 -15.64
C ARG A 115 15.61 -0.96 -15.23
N LYS A 116 15.87 -1.13 -13.93
CA LYS A 116 17.07 -1.84 -13.42
C LYS A 116 16.89 -3.36 -13.38
N LEU A 117 15.65 -3.86 -13.39
CA LEU A 117 15.38 -5.29 -13.58
C LEU A 117 15.87 -5.73 -14.96
N GLY A 118 15.57 -4.92 -15.99
CA GLY A 118 15.98 -5.16 -17.37
C GLY A 118 14.79 -5.59 -18.24
N ASN A 119 14.98 -6.64 -19.03
CA ASN A 119 13.90 -7.28 -19.78
C ASN A 119 13.18 -8.32 -18.90
N THR A 120 11.99 -8.75 -19.33
CA THR A 120 11.34 -9.94 -18.76
C THR A 120 12.24 -11.17 -18.88
N ASP A 121 12.17 -12.07 -17.90
CA ASP A 121 13.00 -13.28 -17.75
C ASP A 121 14.52 -12.99 -17.60
N SER A 122 14.88 -11.77 -17.18
CA SER A 122 16.26 -11.42 -16.87
C SER A 122 16.71 -11.94 -15.51
N GLU A 123 18.03 -12.07 -15.32
CA GLU A 123 18.66 -12.37 -14.02
C GLU A 123 18.28 -11.33 -12.94
N GLY A 124 18.12 -10.07 -13.33
CA GLY A 124 17.71 -8.98 -12.45
C GLY A 124 16.26 -9.11 -11.96
N GLU A 125 15.33 -9.50 -12.86
CA GLU A 125 13.96 -9.84 -12.47
C GLU A 125 13.94 -11.10 -11.58
N ALA A 126 14.59 -12.19 -12.00
CA ALA A 126 14.61 -13.44 -11.25
C ALA A 126 15.15 -13.28 -9.82
N THR A 127 16.22 -12.48 -9.65
CA THR A 127 16.80 -12.15 -8.35
C THR A 127 15.82 -11.35 -7.49
N TRP A 128 15.13 -10.36 -8.07
CA TRP A 128 14.12 -9.58 -7.36
C TRP A 128 12.94 -10.45 -6.93
N LEU A 129 12.41 -11.28 -7.83
CA LEU A 129 11.30 -12.20 -7.53
C LEU A 129 11.67 -13.22 -6.44
N SER A 130 12.90 -13.75 -6.44
CA SER A 130 13.41 -14.60 -5.35
C SER A 130 13.44 -13.84 -4.01
N SER A 131 14.05 -12.65 -3.97
CA SER A 131 14.12 -11.83 -2.75
C SER A 131 12.75 -11.47 -2.19
N LEU A 132 11.78 -11.28 -3.08
CA LEU A 132 10.40 -10.96 -2.74
C LEU A 132 9.66 -12.17 -2.17
N LYS A 133 9.96 -13.39 -2.65
CA LYS A 133 9.46 -14.63 -2.03
C LYS A 133 10.09 -14.86 -0.66
N GLU A 134 11.41 -14.73 -0.55
CA GLU A 134 12.19 -14.91 0.69
C GLU A 134 11.70 -14.00 1.83
N GLU A 135 11.23 -12.77 1.52
CA GLU A 135 10.62 -11.87 2.50
C GLU A 135 9.35 -12.46 3.15
N PHE A 136 8.55 -13.23 2.39
CA PHE A 136 7.29 -13.82 2.84
C PHE A 136 7.38 -15.26 3.37
N ASP A 137 8.53 -15.92 3.24
CA ASP A 137 8.75 -17.32 3.67
C ASP A 137 8.39 -17.56 5.15
N ASN A 138 8.43 -16.54 6.01
CA ASN A 138 8.19 -16.66 7.46
C ASN A 138 6.98 -15.87 7.97
N ASP A 139 6.11 -15.41 7.06
CA ASP A 139 5.01 -14.50 7.36
C ASP A 139 3.63 -15.12 7.14
N VAL A 140 2.67 -14.64 7.93
CA VAL A 140 1.25 -15.00 7.85
C VAL A 140 0.45 -13.72 7.66
N ILE A 141 -0.32 -13.66 6.58
CA ILE A 141 -0.97 -12.43 6.10
C ILE A 141 -2.43 -12.73 5.78
N VAL A 142 -3.35 -11.89 6.25
CA VAL A 142 -4.79 -12.02 5.99
C VAL A 142 -5.31 -10.79 5.26
N TRP A 143 -5.77 -11.00 4.02
CA TRP A 143 -6.51 -10.03 3.22
C TRP A 143 -8.01 -10.20 3.42
N PHE A 144 -8.77 -9.11 3.59
CA PHE A 144 -10.22 -9.18 3.81
C PHE A 144 -10.98 -7.93 3.32
N ALA A 145 -12.26 -8.11 3.00
CA ALA A 145 -13.16 -7.03 2.56
C ALA A 145 -13.69 -6.16 3.70
N GLY A 146 -13.92 -6.74 4.88
CA GLY A 146 -14.62 -6.10 5.99
C GLY A 146 -13.81 -5.06 6.78
N SER A 147 -14.50 -4.27 7.60
CA SER A 147 -13.90 -3.33 8.55
C SER A 147 -13.41 -4.01 9.85
N ALA A 148 -13.99 -5.15 10.20
CA ALA A 148 -13.57 -5.99 11.32
C ALA A 148 -12.72 -7.19 10.84
N PRO A 149 -11.71 -7.64 11.61
CA PRO A 149 -10.94 -8.84 11.28
C PRO A 149 -11.80 -10.11 11.22
N PRO A 150 -11.53 -11.03 10.29
CA PRO A 150 -12.24 -12.32 10.20
C PRO A 150 -11.76 -13.27 11.29
N TYR A 151 -12.35 -13.21 12.48
CA TYR A 151 -11.91 -13.99 13.66
C TYR A 151 -11.81 -15.50 13.42
N TYR A 152 -12.67 -16.10 12.58
CA TYR A 152 -12.63 -17.51 12.23
C TYR A 152 -11.39 -17.90 11.40
N ALA A 153 -10.87 -17.00 10.58
CA ALA A 153 -9.64 -17.21 9.80
C ALA A 153 -8.37 -16.96 10.63
N LEU A 154 -8.52 -16.34 11.81
CA LEU A 154 -7.45 -16.17 12.80
C LEU A 154 -7.49 -17.26 13.88
N GLU A 155 -8.53 -18.10 13.91
CA GLU A 155 -8.65 -19.19 14.88
C GLU A 155 -7.59 -20.27 14.60
N GLY A 156 -6.92 -20.76 15.65
CA GLY A 156 -5.78 -21.68 15.52
C GLY A 156 -4.45 -20.99 15.17
N ILE A 157 -4.47 -19.83 14.49
CA ILE A 157 -3.29 -19.00 14.27
C ILE A 157 -3.01 -18.20 15.55
N GLN A 158 -2.08 -18.68 16.39
CA GLN A 158 -1.74 -17.95 17.61
C GLN A 158 -1.24 -16.54 17.29
N ASN A 159 -1.74 -15.55 18.04
CA ASN A 159 -1.36 -14.13 17.93
C ASN A 159 0.13 -13.81 18.17
N ARG A 160 0.98 -14.82 18.40
CA ARG A 160 2.41 -14.69 18.72
C ARG A 160 3.21 -15.88 18.18
N HIS A 161 3.96 -15.67 17.10
CA HIS A 161 5.12 -16.50 16.80
C HIS A 161 6.29 -16.02 17.68
N GLY A 162 6.74 -16.88 18.61
CA GLY A 162 7.98 -16.69 19.40
C GLY A 162 8.20 -15.26 19.91
N HIS A 163 9.27 -14.62 19.44
CA HIS A 163 9.68 -13.24 19.76
C HIS A 163 8.73 -12.12 19.26
N GLY A 164 7.42 -12.36 19.18
CA GLY A 164 6.42 -11.30 18.99
C GLY A 164 6.04 -10.97 17.54
N LYS A 165 6.38 -11.83 16.57
CA LYS A 165 5.77 -11.77 15.23
C LYS A 165 4.25 -11.96 15.35
N ARG A 166 3.49 -11.19 14.57
CA ARG A 166 2.01 -11.17 14.55
C ARG A 166 1.51 -11.34 13.12
N VAL A 167 0.28 -11.82 12.97
CA VAL A 167 -0.41 -11.88 11.67
C VAL A 167 -0.53 -10.47 11.10
N LYS A 168 -0.05 -10.27 9.86
CA LYS A 168 -0.22 -9.00 9.15
C LYS A 168 -1.64 -8.97 8.57
N MET A 169 -2.39 -7.89 8.80
CA MET A 169 -3.79 -7.77 8.40
C MET A 169 -3.96 -6.66 7.38
N VAL A 170 -4.57 -6.98 6.23
CA VAL A 170 -4.78 -6.06 5.12
C VAL A 170 -6.28 -5.98 4.79
N SER A 171 -6.95 -4.99 5.36
CA SER A 171 -8.34 -4.68 5.01
C SER A 171 -8.40 -3.83 3.74
N THR A 172 -9.32 -4.17 2.84
CA THR A 172 -9.67 -3.31 1.70
C THR A 172 -10.78 -2.29 2.02
N SER A 173 -11.46 -2.38 3.17
CA SER A 173 -12.66 -1.57 3.45
C SER A 173 -12.41 -0.05 3.40
N ASN A 174 -11.23 0.37 3.86
CA ASN A 174 -10.86 1.78 4.01
C ASN A 174 -9.90 2.26 2.91
N ARG A 175 -9.68 1.44 1.87
CA ARG A 175 -8.71 1.73 0.80
C ARG A 175 -9.39 2.45 -0.37
N PRO A 176 -8.85 3.57 -0.89
CA PRO A 176 -9.43 4.26 -2.04
C PRO A 176 -9.25 3.49 -3.36
N ASP A 177 -8.24 2.63 -3.43
CA ASP A 177 -7.93 1.71 -4.53
C ASP A 177 -8.54 0.30 -4.34
N ALA A 178 -9.47 0.13 -3.38
CA ALA A 178 -10.07 -1.17 -3.05
C ALA A 178 -10.66 -1.88 -4.27
N HIS A 179 -11.28 -1.16 -5.19
CA HIS A 179 -11.87 -1.72 -6.42
C HIS A 179 -10.81 -2.33 -7.34
N VAL A 180 -9.65 -1.69 -7.51
CA VAL A 180 -8.52 -2.20 -8.30
C VAL A 180 -7.93 -3.44 -7.62
N VAL A 181 -7.67 -3.35 -6.32
CA VAL A 181 -7.09 -4.43 -5.51
C VAL A 181 -7.99 -5.68 -5.53
N ARG A 182 -9.31 -5.52 -5.33
CA ARG A 182 -10.28 -6.62 -5.40
C ARG A 182 -10.39 -7.20 -6.80
N GLY A 183 -10.34 -6.36 -7.84
CA GLY A 183 -10.31 -6.83 -9.23
C GLY A 183 -9.10 -7.69 -9.55
N ILE A 184 -7.90 -7.29 -9.10
CA ILE A 184 -6.66 -8.08 -9.25
C ILE A 184 -6.80 -9.42 -8.51
N LEU A 185 -7.26 -9.40 -7.24
CA LEU A 185 -7.47 -10.61 -6.45
C LEU A 185 -8.48 -11.55 -7.12
N SER A 186 -9.59 -11.01 -7.64
CA SER A 186 -10.62 -11.78 -8.35
C SER A 186 -10.05 -12.45 -9.62
N ARG A 187 -9.22 -11.73 -10.41
CA ARG A 187 -8.51 -12.32 -11.56
C ARG A 187 -7.54 -13.43 -11.14
N LEU A 188 -6.90 -13.29 -9.97
CA LEU A 188 -6.02 -14.32 -9.39
C LEU A 188 -6.79 -15.50 -8.78
N GLY A 189 -8.13 -15.51 -8.83
CA GLY A 189 -9.00 -16.58 -8.33
C GLY A 189 -9.54 -16.36 -6.91
N TYR A 190 -9.31 -15.19 -6.31
CA TYR A 190 -9.67 -14.90 -4.92
C TYR A 190 -10.76 -13.83 -4.81
N ASP A 191 -11.95 -14.22 -4.34
CA ASP A 191 -13.06 -13.31 -4.07
C ASP A 191 -13.11 -12.88 -2.59
N LEU A 192 -12.60 -11.68 -2.29
CA LEU A 192 -12.60 -11.12 -0.93
C LEU A 192 -14.00 -10.82 -0.37
N ASP A 193 -15.02 -10.68 -1.22
CA ASP A 193 -16.40 -10.45 -0.78
C ASP A 193 -17.08 -11.78 -0.39
N ARG A 194 -16.56 -12.92 -0.86
CA ARG A 194 -16.94 -14.28 -0.41
C ARG A 194 -16.15 -14.74 0.82
N ALA A 195 -14.82 -14.65 0.77
CA ALA A 195 -13.94 -15.17 1.82
C ALA A 195 -12.60 -14.41 1.90
N PRO A 196 -11.98 -14.29 3.09
CA PRO A 196 -10.64 -13.71 3.20
C PRO A 196 -9.58 -14.59 2.52
N VAL A 197 -8.49 -13.98 2.07
CA VAL A 197 -7.31 -14.72 1.59
C VAL A 197 -6.29 -14.80 2.71
N LEU A 198 -5.85 -16.01 3.03
CA LEU A 198 -4.75 -16.27 3.95
C LEU A 198 -3.51 -16.60 3.12
N ILE A 199 -2.40 -15.94 3.43
CA ILE A 199 -1.09 -16.21 2.85
C ILE A 199 -0.19 -16.75 3.97
N ILE A 200 0.44 -17.90 3.75
CA ILE A 200 1.41 -18.55 4.65
C ILE A 200 2.63 -18.93 3.81
N ALA A 201 3.84 -18.52 4.19
CA ALA A 201 5.07 -18.86 3.45
C ALA A 201 5.05 -18.44 1.96
N GLY A 202 4.34 -17.37 1.63
CA GLY A 202 4.07 -16.94 0.25
C GLY A 202 3.02 -17.77 -0.51
N GLU A 203 2.50 -18.86 0.03
CA GLU A 203 1.37 -19.61 -0.54
C GLU A 203 0.04 -18.98 -0.11
N ALA A 204 -0.85 -18.71 -1.07
CA ALA A 204 -2.16 -18.11 -0.81
C ALA A 204 -3.31 -19.13 -0.93
N LEU A 205 -4.29 -19.03 -0.04
CA LEU A 205 -5.46 -19.90 0.01
C LEU A 205 -6.74 -19.13 0.38
N GLU A 206 -7.89 -19.62 -0.10
CA GLU A 206 -9.22 -19.13 0.32
C GLU A 206 -9.49 -19.59 1.76
N ALA A 207 -9.52 -18.64 2.70
CA ALA A 207 -9.74 -18.91 4.12
C ALA A 207 -11.22 -18.77 4.49
N SER A 208 -12.09 -19.49 3.77
CA SER A 208 -13.51 -19.60 4.13
C SER A 208 -13.68 -20.28 5.51
N ALA A 209 -14.81 -20.05 6.19
CA ALA A 209 -15.03 -20.62 7.52
C ALA A 209 -15.00 -22.17 7.51
N GLU A 210 -15.55 -22.78 6.46
CA GLU A 210 -15.51 -24.23 6.22
C GLU A 210 -14.07 -24.71 5.98
N ARG A 211 -13.35 -24.10 5.03
CA ARG A 211 -11.96 -24.49 4.71
C ARG A 211 -11.02 -24.32 5.90
N MET A 212 -11.21 -23.27 6.70
CA MET A 212 -10.44 -23.07 7.93
C MET A 212 -10.81 -24.05 9.04
N ALA A 213 -12.03 -24.61 9.07
CA ALA A 213 -12.36 -25.72 9.97
C ALA A 213 -11.66 -27.02 9.52
N GLU A 214 -11.78 -27.39 8.24
CA GLU A 214 -11.08 -28.54 7.66
C GLU A 214 -9.56 -28.52 7.92
N LEU A 215 -8.92 -27.38 7.68
CA LEU A 215 -7.48 -27.19 7.87
C LEU A 215 -7.04 -27.31 9.35
N ARG A 216 -7.94 -27.04 10.31
CA ARG A 216 -7.70 -27.24 11.74
C ARG A 216 -7.92 -28.68 12.16
N GLU A 217 -9.03 -29.29 11.71
CA GLU A 217 -9.39 -30.67 12.04
C GLU A 217 -8.42 -31.70 11.44
N SER A 218 -7.91 -31.44 10.24
CA SER A 218 -6.86 -32.26 9.59
C SER A 218 -5.46 -32.06 10.19
N GLY A 219 -5.23 -30.96 10.92
CA GLY A 219 -3.90 -30.55 11.37
C GLY A 219 -3.04 -29.85 10.31
N GLU A 220 -3.47 -29.77 9.04
CA GLU A 220 -2.71 -29.17 7.93
C GLU A 220 -2.31 -27.71 8.22
N LEU A 221 -3.19 -26.92 8.86
CA LEU A 221 -2.87 -25.55 9.32
C LEU A 221 -1.70 -25.54 10.32
N GLY A 222 -1.70 -26.50 11.25
CA GLY A 222 -0.65 -26.65 12.25
C GLY A 222 0.69 -27.02 11.62
N GLU A 223 0.69 -27.89 10.60
CA GLU A 223 1.89 -28.26 9.85
C GLU A 223 2.42 -27.11 8.99
N LYS A 224 1.56 -26.43 8.23
CA LYS A 224 1.93 -25.24 7.43
C LYS A 224 2.51 -24.12 8.31
N LEU A 225 1.94 -23.89 9.49
CA LEU A 225 2.48 -22.93 10.46
C LEU A 225 3.80 -23.41 11.07
N ALA A 226 3.89 -24.68 11.51
CA ALA A 226 5.11 -25.21 12.11
C ALA A 226 6.30 -25.21 11.15
N ALA A 227 6.07 -25.44 9.84
CA ALA A 227 7.09 -25.37 8.80
C ALA A 227 7.79 -24.00 8.72
N ILE A 228 7.08 -22.92 9.08
CA ILE A 228 7.60 -21.55 9.13
C ILE A 228 7.92 -21.08 10.57
N GLY A 229 8.04 -22.01 11.52
CA GLY A 229 8.35 -21.72 12.93
C GLY A 229 7.16 -21.21 13.76
N TRP A 230 5.97 -21.06 13.17
CA TRP A 230 4.77 -20.61 13.89
C TRP A 230 4.19 -21.75 14.73
N VAL A 231 4.25 -21.60 16.05
CA VAL A 231 3.71 -22.60 16.99
C VAL A 231 2.18 -22.57 16.97
N GLY A 232 1.58 -23.60 16.38
CA GLY A 232 0.14 -23.83 16.43
C GLY A 232 -0.35 -24.09 17.86
N ALA A 233 -1.60 -23.74 18.15
CA ALA A 233 -2.20 -23.98 19.45
C ALA A 233 -2.51 -25.48 19.66
N GLY A 234 -1.55 -26.24 20.20
CA GLY A 234 -1.79 -27.59 20.72
C GLY A 234 -0.78 -28.67 20.34
N VAL A 235 0.19 -28.39 19.47
CA VAL A 235 1.23 -29.37 19.09
C VAL A 235 2.52 -29.07 19.87
N PRO A 236 2.88 -29.86 20.90
CA PRO A 236 4.23 -29.78 21.47
C PRO A 236 5.26 -30.18 20.41
N PRO A 237 6.46 -29.56 20.39
CA PRO A 237 7.50 -29.94 19.43
C PRO A 237 7.83 -31.43 19.60
N LYS A 238 7.89 -32.16 18.48
CA LYS A 238 8.44 -33.53 18.48
C LYS A 238 9.90 -33.43 18.93
N GLN A 239 10.20 -34.10 20.04
CA GLN A 239 11.57 -34.36 20.53
C GLN A 239 12.24 -35.44 19.67
#